data_AF-A0A519XCR6-F1
#
_entry.id   AF-A0A519XCR6-F1
#
_cell.length_a   1.000
_cell.length_b   1.000
_cell.length_c   1.000
_cell.angle_alpha   90.00
_cell.angle_beta   90.00
_cell.angle_gamma   90.00
#
_symmetry.space_group_name_H-M   'P 1'
#
loop_
_entity.id
_entity.type
_entity.pdbx_description
1 polymer ?
#
loop_
_entity_poly.entity_id
_entity_poly.type
_entity_poly.pdbx_seq_one_letter_code
_entity_poly.pdbx_strand_id
1 'polypeptide(L)'
;MVLNSMNRIYLLVSFVLFPLLISAQVDSIKSRIILIGDAGEMDIQQGGVIKHAVSQIISSKTTVIYLGDNIYPRGMGLPGSKEEKQTQEIITSQYKPFRAAGAPVYFIPGNHDWDKSGPLGLAKIRRQGEFLKEQGDKQLALIPDNACPGPYELNLGNDLVVIAFDSEWWLFPHDKINTVAKCDCNTKDEVINKFKLLYEKNRNKTILLASHHPFQTYGSHGGYYSWKDHIFPLTAVNHDLYIPLPVIGSLYPLMRSVFKNPEDQGHKLYQEMIGRIDSVFSGFNKLVHVAGHDHGLQFIKSNQWQVVSGSGAKHSYVRKGKHALYASTLPGYVVVDQLVNNYLSFTYYAQRDGKFEQVYHIQCKL
;
A
#
# COMPACT_ATOMS: atom_id res chain seq x y z
N MET A 1 -32.84 -44.21 -64.69
CA MET A 1 -31.68 -43.35 -64.34
C MET A 1 -32.26 -42.12 -63.67
N VAL A 2 -32.48 -42.05 -62.36
CA VAL A 2 -31.57 -42.01 -61.20
C VAL A 2 -30.56 -40.84 -61.25
N LEU A 3 -30.58 -40.02 -60.17
CA LEU A 3 -29.62 -39.01 -59.67
C LEU A 3 -29.67 -37.60 -60.30
N ASN A 4 -29.55 -36.48 -59.58
CA ASN A 4 -29.57 -36.19 -58.14
C ASN A 4 -29.67 -34.66 -57.93
N SER A 5 -30.11 -34.27 -56.74
CA SER A 5 -30.07 -32.94 -56.13
C SER A 5 -28.67 -32.28 -56.10
N MET A 6 -28.59 -30.95 -55.96
CA MET A 6 -28.12 -30.31 -54.71
C MET A 6 -28.06 -28.77 -54.77
N ASN A 7 -28.68 -28.17 -53.75
CA ASN A 7 -28.62 -26.79 -53.30
C ASN A 7 -27.19 -26.25 -53.13
N ARG A 8 -26.99 -24.97 -53.41
CA ARG A 8 -25.90 -24.16 -52.82
C ARG A 8 -26.46 -22.86 -52.27
N ILE A 9 -26.94 -22.91 -51.03
CA ILE A 9 -27.07 -21.73 -50.16
C ILE A 9 -25.73 -21.62 -49.44
N TYR A 10 -25.00 -20.54 -49.70
CA TYR A 10 -23.80 -20.20 -48.93
C TYR A 10 -24.24 -19.69 -47.55
N LEU A 11 -24.12 -20.54 -46.52
CA LEU A 11 -24.18 -20.09 -45.14
C LEU A 11 -22.87 -19.37 -44.79
N LEU A 12 -22.93 -18.04 -44.72
CA LEU A 12 -22.00 -17.21 -43.97
C LEU A 12 -22.31 -17.41 -42.47
N VAL A 13 -21.62 -18.34 -41.83
CA VAL A 13 -21.53 -18.41 -40.36
C VAL A 13 -20.11 -18.08 -39.99
N SER A 14 -19.85 -16.79 -39.81
CA SER A 14 -18.61 -16.32 -39.21
C SER A 14 -18.97 -15.18 -38.25
N PHE A 15 -18.41 -15.27 -37.04
CA PHE A 15 -18.41 -14.28 -35.96
C PHE A 15 -19.70 -14.02 -35.18
N VAL A 16 -20.10 -14.98 -34.33
CA VAL A 16 -20.74 -14.65 -33.03
C VAL A 16 -20.26 -15.62 -31.96
N LEU A 17 -19.00 -15.51 -31.52
CA LEU A 17 -18.50 -16.28 -30.36
C LEU A 17 -17.51 -15.51 -29.47
N PHE A 18 -17.55 -14.17 -29.50
CA PHE A 18 -16.76 -13.32 -28.60
C PHE A 18 -17.67 -12.25 -27.97
N PRO A 19 -18.46 -12.63 -26.95
CA PRO A 19 -18.37 -11.86 -25.71
C PRO A 19 -18.49 -12.70 -24.42
N LEU A 20 -18.37 -14.03 -24.47
CA LEU A 20 -18.56 -14.89 -23.28
C LEU A 20 -17.36 -14.98 -22.33
N LEU A 21 -16.17 -14.53 -22.73
CA LEU A 21 -14.96 -14.65 -21.90
C LEU A 21 -14.81 -13.56 -20.84
N ILE A 22 -15.48 -12.41 -20.97
CA ILE A 22 -15.29 -11.29 -20.03
C ILE A 22 -16.16 -11.44 -18.77
N SER A 23 -17.32 -12.10 -18.86
CA SER A 23 -18.18 -12.30 -17.69
C SER A 23 -17.67 -13.35 -16.71
N ALA A 24 -16.99 -14.40 -17.19
CA ALA A 24 -16.56 -15.50 -16.34
C ALA A 24 -15.48 -15.12 -15.30
N GLN A 25 -14.70 -14.05 -15.56
CA GLN A 25 -13.62 -13.67 -14.65
C GLN A 25 -14.14 -12.99 -13.38
N VAL A 26 -15.19 -12.16 -13.46
CA VAL A 26 -15.77 -11.44 -12.30
C VAL A 26 -16.51 -12.39 -11.35
N ASP A 27 -17.17 -13.41 -11.90
CA ASP A 27 -17.90 -14.42 -11.11
C ASP A 27 -16.95 -15.27 -10.24
N SER A 28 -15.67 -15.32 -10.58
CA SER A 28 -14.64 -16.01 -9.80
C SER A 28 -14.08 -15.21 -8.63
N ILE A 29 -14.35 -13.90 -8.52
CA ILE A 29 -13.81 -13.04 -7.47
C ILE A 29 -14.74 -13.05 -6.25
N LYS A 30 -14.20 -13.47 -5.09
CA LYS A 30 -14.88 -13.50 -3.79
C LYS A 30 -14.77 -12.16 -3.06
N SER A 31 -13.56 -11.58 -3.03
CA SER A 31 -13.26 -10.28 -2.42
C SER A 31 -12.16 -9.60 -3.20
N ARG A 32 -12.19 -8.27 -3.26
CA ARG A 32 -11.19 -7.41 -3.89
C ARG A 32 -10.65 -6.40 -2.89
N ILE A 33 -9.34 -6.26 -2.81
CA ILE A 33 -8.68 -5.18 -2.08
C ILE A 33 -7.93 -4.30 -3.07
N ILE A 34 -8.13 -2.98 -2.99
CA ILE A 34 -7.33 -1.99 -3.71
C ILE A 34 -6.35 -1.38 -2.71
N LEU A 35 -5.05 -1.46 -3.02
CA LEU A 35 -3.94 -1.02 -2.17
C LEU A 35 -3.27 0.22 -2.76
N ILE A 36 -3.29 1.34 -2.05
CA ILE A 36 -2.72 2.62 -2.51
C ILE A 36 -1.89 3.24 -1.39
N GLY A 37 -0.59 3.40 -1.56
CA GLY A 37 0.29 4.13 -0.63
C GLY A 37 0.69 5.49 -1.18
N ASP A 38 1.13 6.39 -0.29
CA ASP A 38 1.87 7.59 -0.66
C ASP A 38 1.06 8.52 -1.58
N ALA A 39 -0.23 8.66 -1.29
CA ALA A 39 -1.22 9.43 -2.06
C ALA A 39 -1.56 10.79 -1.44
N GLY A 40 -0.73 11.27 -0.50
CA GLY A 40 -0.99 12.47 0.30
C GLY A 40 -0.79 13.82 -0.38
N GLU A 41 -0.86 13.91 -1.72
CA GLU A 41 -0.89 15.18 -2.46
C GLU A 41 -2.19 15.29 -3.26
N MET A 42 -2.52 16.47 -3.79
CA MET A 42 -3.66 16.65 -4.72
C MET A 42 -3.15 17.10 -6.09
N ASP A 43 -2.30 16.27 -6.70
CA ASP A 43 -1.67 16.55 -7.98
C ASP A 43 -2.28 15.73 -9.13
N ILE A 44 -1.75 15.90 -10.34
CA ILE A 44 -2.22 15.19 -11.55
C ILE A 44 -2.00 13.67 -11.39
N GLN A 45 -0.90 13.27 -10.76
CA GLN A 45 -0.55 11.87 -10.56
C GLN A 45 -1.59 11.19 -9.67
N GLN A 46 -1.83 11.74 -8.47
CA GLN A 46 -2.79 11.25 -7.49
C GLN A 46 -4.20 11.18 -8.08
N GLY A 47 -4.65 12.24 -8.75
CA GLY A 47 -5.95 12.29 -9.40
C GLY A 47 -6.12 11.19 -10.46
N GLY A 48 -5.06 10.91 -11.23
CA GLY A 48 -5.03 9.82 -12.21
C GLY A 48 -5.14 8.44 -11.57
N VAL A 49 -4.33 8.18 -10.53
CA VAL A 49 -4.34 6.93 -9.76
C VAL A 49 -5.72 6.67 -9.17
N ILE A 50 -6.28 7.63 -8.43
CA ILE A 50 -7.59 7.49 -7.78
C ILE A 50 -8.69 7.27 -8.82
N LYS A 51 -8.72 8.05 -9.90
CA LYS A 51 -9.73 7.90 -10.95
C LYS A 51 -9.71 6.50 -11.56
N HIS A 52 -8.52 5.97 -11.87
CA HIS A 52 -8.40 4.63 -12.43
C HIS A 52 -8.71 3.54 -11.39
N ALA A 53 -8.32 3.71 -10.13
CA ALA A 53 -8.63 2.78 -9.05
C ALA A 53 -10.13 2.69 -8.76
N VAL A 54 -10.86 3.81 -8.79
CA VAL A 54 -12.32 3.82 -8.67
C VAL A 54 -12.99 3.00 -9.78
N SER A 55 -12.46 3.02 -11.00
CA SER A 55 -13.01 2.20 -12.09
C SER A 55 -12.77 0.70 -11.94
N GLN A 56 -11.92 0.27 -10.98
CA GLN A 56 -11.71 -1.15 -10.65
C GLN A 56 -12.61 -1.65 -9.52
N ILE A 57 -13.50 -0.82 -8.98
CA ILE A 57 -14.44 -1.23 -7.94
C ILE A 57 -15.43 -2.26 -8.50
N ILE A 58 -15.49 -3.39 -7.81
CA ILE A 58 -16.59 -4.36 -7.91
C ILE A 58 -17.53 -4.10 -6.73
N SER A 59 -18.78 -3.74 -7.04
CA SER A 59 -19.82 -3.44 -6.05
C SER A 59 -19.93 -4.54 -5.00
N SER A 60 -20.01 -4.14 -3.72
CA SER A 60 -20.11 -5.01 -2.54
C SER A 60 -18.96 -6.02 -2.32
N LYS A 61 -17.96 -6.08 -3.19
CA LYS A 61 -16.79 -6.98 -3.06
C LYS A 61 -15.49 -6.25 -2.78
N THR A 62 -15.45 -4.94 -3.00
CA THR A 62 -14.21 -4.15 -2.98
C THR A 62 -14.03 -3.40 -1.66
N THR A 63 -12.85 -3.53 -1.07
CA THR A 63 -12.35 -2.70 0.03
C THR A 63 -11.10 -1.95 -0.43
N VAL A 64 -10.95 -0.70 -0.02
CA VAL A 64 -9.78 0.12 -0.33
C VAL A 64 -8.96 0.32 0.94
N ILE A 65 -7.65 0.12 0.85
CA ILE A 65 -6.71 0.33 1.95
C ILE A 65 -5.61 1.27 1.47
N TYR A 66 -5.53 2.41 2.13
CA TYR A 66 -4.41 3.33 1.98
C TYR A 66 -3.25 2.92 2.91
N LEU A 67 -2.05 2.76 2.35
CA LEU A 67 -0.89 2.15 3.01
C LEU A 67 0.08 3.20 3.60
N GLY A 68 -0.45 4.27 4.19
CA GLY A 68 0.34 5.34 4.81
C GLY A 68 0.73 6.47 3.88
N ASP A 69 1.26 7.51 4.51
CA ASP A 69 1.56 8.81 3.90
C ASP A 69 0.34 9.40 3.22
N ASN A 70 -0.72 9.49 4.02
CA ASN A 70 -2.04 9.92 3.60
C ASN A 70 -2.09 11.44 3.40
N ILE A 71 -1.22 12.21 4.06
CA ILE A 71 -1.15 13.67 3.92
C ILE A 71 0.32 14.16 3.94
N TYR A 72 0.80 14.69 2.82
CA TYR A 72 2.11 15.33 2.72
C TYR A 72 2.04 16.85 3.01
N PRO A 73 3.16 17.47 3.43
CA PRO A 73 4.42 16.84 3.79
C PRO A 73 4.50 16.42 5.27
N ARG A 74 3.53 16.79 6.12
CA ARG A 74 3.64 16.57 7.58
C ARG A 74 2.30 16.25 8.23
N GLY A 75 1.46 15.46 7.56
CA GLY A 75 0.23 14.97 8.14
C GLY A 75 -0.87 16.04 8.23
N MET A 76 -1.93 15.69 8.95
CA MET A 76 -3.10 16.54 9.16
C MET A 76 -2.75 17.85 9.89
N GLY A 77 -3.26 18.98 9.39
CA GLY A 77 -3.17 20.27 10.05
C GLY A 77 -3.98 20.30 11.35
N LEU A 78 -3.40 20.87 12.40
CA LEU A 78 -4.09 21.03 13.68
C LEU A 78 -5.08 22.20 13.62
N PRO A 79 -6.13 22.22 14.46
CA PRO A 79 -7.11 23.31 14.51
C PRO A 79 -6.45 24.70 14.58
N GLY A 80 -6.83 25.60 13.66
CA GLY A 80 -6.31 26.97 13.55
C GLY A 80 -4.95 27.12 12.85
N SER A 81 -4.34 26.01 12.40
CA SER A 81 -3.13 26.05 11.57
C SER A 81 -3.43 26.53 10.15
N LYS A 82 -2.41 27.04 9.44
CA LYS A 82 -2.58 27.56 8.08
C LYS A 82 -2.95 26.46 7.07
N GLU A 83 -2.47 25.25 7.34
CA GLU A 83 -2.60 24.06 6.51
C GLU A 83 -3.87 23.24 6.81
N GLU A 84 -4.63 23.56 7.86
CA GLU A 84 -5.78 22.77 8.31
C GLU A 84 -6.76 22.46 7.17
N LYS A 85 -7.23 23.49 6.45
CA LYS A 85 -8.18 23.31 5.35
C LYS A 85 -7.59 22.48 4.20
N GLN A 86 -6.36 22.76 3.80
CA GLN A 86 -5.70 22.07 2.70
C GLN A 86 -5.52 20.58 3.00
N THR A 87 -5.09 20.24 4.22
CA THR A 87 -4.88 18.84 4.63
C THR A 87 -6.19 18.05 4.71
N GLN A 88 -7.30 18.69 5.10
CA GLN A 88 -8.65 18.10 5.02
C GLN A 88 -9.06 17.82 3.57
N GLU A 89 -8.79 18.75 2.65
CA GLU A 89 -9.06 18.56 1.21
C GLU A 89 -8.25 17.39 0.63
N ILE A 90 -6.97 17.25 1.01
CA ILE A 90 -6.09 16.16 0.57
C ILE A 90 -6.68 14.80 0.94
N ILE A 91 -7.00 14.57 2.21
CA ILE A 91 -7.55 13.27 2.62
C ILE A 91 -8.97 13.05 2.07
N THR A 92 -9.76 14.13 1.91
CA THR A 92 -11.10 14.06 1.29
C THR A 92 -11.04 13.62 -0.18
N SER A 93 -10.05 14.12 -0.93
CA SER A 93 -9.85 13.73 -2.34
C SER A 93 -9.62 12.23 -2.50
N GLN A 94 -9.04 11.59 -1.48
CA GLN A 94 -8.71 10.17 -1.45
C GLN A 94 -9.91 9.29 -1.16
N TYR A 95 -10.70 9.54 -0.12
CA TYR A 95 -11.80 8.62 0.23
C TYR A 95 -13.09 8.90 -0.55
N LYS A 96 -13.40 10.16 -0.85
CA LYS A 96 -14.73 10.56 -1.33
C LYS A 96 -15.14 9.84 -2.64
N PRO A 97 -14.26 9.68 -3.65
CA PRO A 97 -14.61 8.95 -4.86
C PRO A 97 -14.93 7.47 -4.64
N PHE A 98 -14.18 6.78 -3.78
CA PHE A 98 -14.42 5.35 -3.49
C PHE A 98 -15.67 5.15 -2.62
N ARG A 99 -15.90 6.04 -1.64
CA ARG A 99 -17.11 6.03 -0.83
C ARG A 99 -18.36 6.30 -1.68
N ALA A 100 -18.29 7.23 -2.63
CA ALA A 100 -19.38 7.49 -3.58
C ALA A 100 -19.67 6.27 -4.48
N ALA A 101 -18.66 5.44 -4.76
CA ALA A 101 -18.80 4.17 -5.48
C ALA A 101 -19.13 2.97 -4.55
N GLY A 102 -19.38 3.21 -3.25
CA GLY A 102 -19.84 2.21 -2.29
C GLY A 102 -18.75 1.32 -1.68
N ALA A 103 -17.46 1.53 -1.98
CA ALA A 103 -16.36 0.73 -1.43
C ALA A 103 -15.91 1.26 -0.05
N PRO A 104 -15.80 0.43 1.00
CA PRO A 104 -15.16 0.83 2.26
C PRO A 104 -13.74 1.32 2.05
N VAL A 105 -13.32 2.32 2.83
CA VAL A 105 -11.99 2.93 2.75
C VAL A 105 -11.35 2.94 4.12
N TYR A 106 -10.18 2.35 4.23
CA TYR A 106 -9.38 2.32 5.45
C TYR A 106 -8.02 2.96 5.20
N PHE A 107 -7.55 3.79 6.14
CA PHE A 107 -6.24 4.42 6.09
C PHE A 107 -5.34 3.79 7.15
N ILE A 108 -4.14 3.38 6.77
CA ILE A 108 -3.04 3.06 7.69
C ILE A 108 -2.14 4.30 7.76
N PRO A 109 -1.61 4.69 8.92
CA PRO A 109 -0.68 5.81 9.03
C PRO A 109 0.71 5.50 8.48
N GLY A 110 1.34 6.49 7.85
CA GLY A 110 2.77 6.51 7.52
C GLY A 110 3.55 7.57 8.30
N ASN A 111 4.85 7.67 8.05
CA ASN A 111 5.73 8.54 8.80
C ASN A 111 5.41 10.03 8.57
N HIS A 112 4.93 10.40 7.39
CA HIS A 112 4.49 11.77 7.12
C HIS A 112 3.24 12.15 7.90
N ASP A 113 2.32 11.21 8.11
CA ASP A 113 1.11 11.44 8.92
C ASP A 113 1.46 11.73 10.39
N TRP A 114 2.55 11.14 10.88
CA TRP A 114 3.18 11.39 12.17
C TRP A 114 4.11 12.63 12.17
N ASP A 115 3.69 13.73 11.55
CA ASP A 115 4.46 14.98 11.46
C ASP A 115 5.84 14.82 10.80
N LYS A 116 5.99 13.83 9.89
CA LYS A 116 7.29 13.40 9.37
C LYS A 116 8.22 12.99 10.51
N SER A 117 7.71 12.09 11.35
CA SER A 117 8.32 11.61 12.60
C SER A 117 8.71 12.74 13.57
N GLY A 118 7.97 13.85 13.53
CA GLY A 118 8.22 15.05 14.33
C GLY A 118 7.46 15.07 15.66
N PRO A 119 7.74 16.03 16.56
CA PRO A 119 7.20 16.04 17.91
C PRO A 119 5.67 16.22 17.98
N LEU A 120 5.03 16.72 16.92
CA LEU A 120 3.57 16.83 16.85
C LEU A 120 2.89 15.58 16.29
N GLY A 121 3.65 14.51 15.98
CA GLY A 121 3.15 13.33 15.30
C GLY A 121 1.91 12.73 15.95
N LEU A 122 1.96 12.50 17.27
CA LEU A 122 0.82 11.97 18.05
C LEU A 122 -0.43 12.85 17.93
N ALA A 123 -0.27 14.17 18.01
CA ALA A 123 -1.40 15.10 17.90
C ALA A 123 -2.01 15.09 16.49
N LYS A 124 -1.16 15.05 15.45
CA LYS A 124 -1.60 15.10 14.05
C LYS A 124 -2.29 13.82 13.61
N ILE A 125 -1.74 12.65 13.93
CA ILE A 125 -2.39 11.39 13.55
C ILE A 125 -3.72 11.20 14.27
N ARG A 126 -3.82 11.66 15.53
CA ARG A 126 -5.09 11.69 16.24
C ARG A 126 -6.10 12.61 15.56
N ARG A 127 -5.69 13.81 15.20
CA ARG A 127 -6.55 14.77 14.48
C ARG A 127 -7.03 14.20 13.15
N GLN A 128 -6.19 13.45 12.43
CA GLN A 128 -6.59 12.73 11.21
C GLN A 128 -7.68 11.70 11.48
N GLY A 129 -7.52 10.88 12.52
CA GLY A 129 -8.52 9.90 12.93
C GLY A 129 -9.84 10.54 13.37
N GLU A 130 -9.77 11.65 14.12
CA GLU A 130 -10.92 12.45 14.54
C GLU A 130 -11.65 13.04 13.31
N PHE A 131 -10.92 13.60 12.35
CA PHE A 131 -11.50 14.12 11.11
C PHE A 131 -12.28 13.07 10.32
N LEU A 132 -11.71 11.86 10.20
CA LEU A 132 -12.40 10.75 9.50
C LEU A 132 -13.65 10.30 10.26
N LYS A 133 -13.60 10.26 11.60
CA LYS A 133 -14.77 9.94 12.45
C LYS A 133 -15.87 11.00 12.35
N GLU A 134 -15.52 12.29 12.24
CA GLU A 134 -16.45 13.42 12.06
C GLU A 134 -17.31 13.29 10.79
N GLN A 135 -16.89 12.50 9.79
CA GLN A 135 -17.69 12.26 8.59
C GLN A 135 -18.91 11.36 8.83
N GLY A 136 -19.00 10.69 9.99
CA GLY A 136 -20.15 9.87 10.37
C GLY A 136 -20.32 8.57 9.57
N ASP A 137 -19.32 8.17 8.77
CA ASP A 137 -19.36 6.96 7.92
C ASP A 137 -18.58 5.81 8.56
N LYS A 138 -19.27 4.73 8.94
CA LYS A 138 -18.68 3.55 9.58
C LYS A 138 -17.77 2.73 8.66
N GLN A 139 -17.84 2.95 7.34
CA GLN A 139 -16.99 2.28 6.34
C GLN A 139 -15.82 3.19 5.90
N LEU A 140 -15.54 4.24 6.67
CA LEU A 140 -14.42 5.15 6.51
C LEU A 140 -13.68 5.26 7.85
N ALA A 141 -12.43 4.81 7.92
CA ALA A 141 -11.68 4.86 9.18
C ALA A 141 -10.16 4.92 9.00
N LEU A 142 -9.49 5.53 9.98
CA LEU A 142 -8.08 5.27 10.25
C LEU A 142 -7.97 3.97 11.06
N ILE A 143 -7.12 3.04 10.62
CA ILE A 143 -6.84 1.78 11.30
C ILE A 143 -5.32 1.59 11.49
N PRO A 144 -4.86 1.24 12.71
CA PRO A 144 -5.62 1.24 13.96
C PRO A 144 -6.09 2.66 14.34
N ASP A 145 -7.17 2.75 15.12
CA ASP A 145 -7.73 4.05 15.50
C ASP A 145 -6.98 4.68 16.68
N ASN A 146 -7.25 5.95 16.95
CA ASN A 146 -6.73 6.70 18.11
C ASN A 146 -5.20 6.72 18.25
N ALA A 147 -4.46 6.65 17.14
CA ALA A 147 -2.99 6.59 17.15
C ALA A 147 -2.41 5.39 17.93
N CYS A 148 -3.20 4.32 18.04
CA CYS A 148 -2.75 3.10 18.69
C CYS A 148 -1.91 2.26 17.73
N PRO A 149 -0.96 1.45 18.24
CA PRO A 149 -0.10 0.61 17.39
C PRO A 149 -0.85 -0.51 16.66
N GLY A 150 -2.02 -0.91 17.17
CA GLY A 150 -2.67 -2.15 16.77
C GLY A 150 -1.93 -3.38 17.33
N PRO A 151 -1.98 -4.53 16.64
CA PRO A 151 -2.63 -4.78 15.35
C PRO A 151 -4.18 -4.70 15.38
N TYR A 152 -4.76 -4.23 14.29
CA TYR A 152 -6.19 -4.18 13.99
C TYR A 152 -6.58 -5.30 13.02
N GLU A 153 -7.64 -6.04 13.34
CA GLU A 153 -8.15 -7.13 12.52
C GLU A 153 -9.32 -6.67 11.64
N LEU A 154 -9.12 -6.65 10.33
CA LEU A 154 -10.16 -6.41 9.34
C LEU A 154 -10.52 -7.73 8.66
N ASN A 155 -11.62 -8.33 9.10
CA ASN A 155 -12.11 -9.60 8.57
C ASN A 155 -12.82 -9.39 7.22
N LEU A 156 -12.25 -9.92 6.14
CA LEU A 156 -12.80 -9.82 4.78
C LEU A 156 -13.54 -11.10 4.34
N GLY A 157 -13.66 -12.08 5.25
CA GLY A 157 -14.42 -13.30 5.03
C GLY A 157 -13.83 -14.52 5.73
N ASN A 158 -14.25 -15.71 5.30
CA ASN A 158 -13.85 -16.94 5.98
C ASN A 158 -12.40 -17.35 5.71
N ASP A 159 -11.81 -16.96 4.58
CA ASP A 159 -10.46 -17.41 4.18
C ASP A 159 -9.45 -16.27 4.00
N LEU A 160 -9.84 -15.01 4.19
CA LEU A 160 -8.96 -13.85 4.07
C LEU A 160 -9.19 -12.87 5.22
N VAL A 161 -8.10 -12.41 5.82
CA VAL A 161 -8.09 -11.35 6.82
C VAL A 161 -6.97 -10.38 6.51
N VAL A 162 -7.23 -9.09 6.73
CA VAL A 162 -6.18 -8.07 6.80
C VAL A 162 -5.87 -7.84 8.27
N ILE A 163 -4.59 -7.93 8.63
CA ILE A 163 -4.10 -7.51 9.94
C ILE A 163 -3.28 -6.24 9.69
N ALA A 164 -3.82 -5.09 10.09
CA ALA A 164 -3.18 -3.78 9.90
C ALA A 164 -2.50 -3.33 11.18
N PHE A 165 -1.35 -2.67 11.10
CA PHE A 165 -0.70 -2.08 12.27
C PHE A 165 0.02 -0.79 11.92
N ASP A 166 0.18 0.08 12.92
CA ASP A 166 0.92 1.31 12.78
C ASP A 166 2.42 1.02 12.95
N SER A 167 3.10 0.83 11.82
CA SER A 167 4.54 0.64 11.80
C SER A 167 5.31 1.89 12.22
N GLU A 168 4.76 3.09 12.00
CA GLU A 168 5.43 4.32 12.41
C GLU A 168 5.40 4.46 13.93
N TRP A 169 4.33 4.06 14.61
CA TRP A 169 4.30 3.99 16.07
C TRP A 169 5.51 3.20 16.63
N TRP A 170 5.96 2.15 15.94
CA TRP A 170 7.14 1.39 16.36
C TRP A 170 8.45 2.18 16.22
N LEU A 171 8.59 2.96 15.14
CA LEU A 171 9.81 3.68 14.75
C LEU A 171 9.90 5.09 15.34
N PHE A 172 8.76 5.69 15.67
CA PHE A 172 8.61 7.09 16.05
C PHE A 172 9.49 7.45 17.26
N PRO A 173 10.32 8.50 17.18
CA PRO A 173 11.35 8.75 18.19
C PRO A 173 10.86 9.52 19.43
N HIS A 174 9.65 10.09 19.36
CA HIS A 174 9.11 10.92 20.44
C HIS A 174 8.14 10.14 21.35
N ASP A 175 7.64 10.82 22.38
CA ASP A 175 6.65 10.25 23.30
C ASP A 175 5.35 9.88 22.55
N LYS A 176 4.87 8.67 22.83
CA LYS A 176 3.67 8.05 22.26
C LYS A 176 2.59 7.79 23.31
N ILE A 177 2.79 8.26 24.54
CA ILE A 177 1.81 8.11 25.61
C ILE A 177 0.54 8.85 25.22
N ASN A 178 -0.50 8.09 24.89
CA ASN A 178 -1.81 8.63 24.58
C ASN A 178 -2.61 8.79 25.88
N THR A 179 -2.62 10.01 26.42
CA THR A 179 -3.37 10.33 27.65
C THR A 179 -4.88 10.50 27.43
N VAL A 180 -5.32 10.62 26.18
CA VAL A 180 -6.71 10.93 25.83
C VAL A 180 -7.49 9.70 25.36
N ALA A 181 -6.82 8.76 24.69
CA ALA A 181 -7.44 7.52 24.25
C ALA A 181 -6.68 6.30 24.78
N LYS A 182 -7.42 5.30 25.23
CA LYS A 182 -6.86 4.07 25.79
C LYS A 182 -6.59 3.07 24.66
N CYS A 183 -5.33 2.74 24.45
CA CYS A 183 -4.93 1.69 23.53
C CYS A 183 -4.89 0.32 24.22
N ASP A 184 -5.28 -0.72 23.47
CA ASP A 184 -5.12 -2.13 23.86
C ASP A 184 -3.65 -2.51 24.10
N CYS A 185 -2.75 -1.86 23.38
CA CYS A 185 -1.30 -2.08 23.43
C CYS A 185 -0.59 -0.74 23.54
N ASN A 186 0.32 -0.64 24.51
CA ASN A 186 1.11 0.55 24.82
C ASN A 186 2.62 0.23 24.79
N THR A 187 2.99 -1.04 24.71
CA THR A 187 4.39 -1.50 24.59
C THR A 187 4.57 -2.42 23.39
N LYS A 188 5.81 -2.50 22.88
CA LYS A 188 6.18 -3.44 21.80
C LYS A 188 5.87 -4.89 22.16
N ASP A 189 6.03 -5.28 23.42
CA ASP A 189 5.73 -6.64 23.89
C ASP A 189 4.23 -6.95 23.85
N GLU A 190 3.39 -5.99 24.25
CA GLU A 190 1.93 -6.10 24.13
C GLU A 190 1.49 -6.22 22.67
N VAL A 191 2.08 -5.42 21.77
CA VAL A 191 1.85 -5.51 20.32
C VAL A 191 2.18 -6.91 19.80
N ILE A 192 3.35 -7.46 20.15
CA ILE A 192 3.74 -8.81 19.76
C ILE A 192 2.83 -9.89 20.34
N ASN A 193 2.39 -9.74 21.59
CA ASN A 193 1.43 -10.68 22.19
C ASN A 193 0.07 -10.63 21.48
N LYS A 194 -0.41 -9.44 21.11
CA LYS A 194 -1.64 -9.28 20.34
C LYS A 194 -1.50 -9.89 18.93
N PHE A 195 -0.35 -9.74 18.27
CA PHE A 195 -0.06 -10.44 17.01
C PHE A 195 -0.17 -11.96 17.16
N LYS A 196 0.40 -12.56 18.22
CA LYS A 196 0.28 -14.01 18.48
C LYS A 196 -1.18 -14.44 18.63
N LEU A 197 -1.99 -13.67 19.35
CA LEU A 197 -3.42 -13.95 19.52
C LEU A 197 -4.18 -13.89 18.18
N LEU A 198 -3.92 -12.87 17.36
CA LEU A 198 -4.56 -12.74 16.05
C LEU A 198 -4.08 -13.80 15.05
N TYR A 199 -2.80 -14.19 15.12
CA TYR A 199 -2.25 -15.30 14.35
C TYR A 199 -2.98 -16.61 14.70
N GLU A 200 -3.06 -16.97 15.98
CA GLU A 200 -3.76 -18.21 16.40
C GLU A 200 -5.23 -18.20 15.99
N LYS A 201 -5.91 -17.06 16.14
CA LYS A 201 -7.30 -16.87 15.70
C LYS A 201 -7.48 -17.08 14.19
N ASN A 202 -6.49 -16.68 13.39
CA ASN A 202 -6.61 -16.64 11.93
C ASN A 202 -5.70 -17.64 11.18
N ARG A 203 -5.11 -18.62 11.87
CA ARG A 203 -4.16 -19.60 11.28
C ARG A 203 -4.70 -20.41 10.09
N ASN A 204 -6.03 -20.48 9.94
CA ASN A 204 -6.68 -21.18 8.83
C ASN A 204 -6.91 -20.28 7.60
N LYS A 205 -6.76 -18.96 7.75
CA LYS A 205 -6.97 -17.95 6.70
C LYS A 205 -5.66 -17.56 6.04
N THR A 206 -5.75 -16.93 4.88
CA THR A 206 -4.69 -16.08 4.36
C THR A 206 -4.68 -14.76 5.11
N ILE A 207 -3.48 -14.32 5.53
CA ILE A 207 -3.26 -13.08 6.24
C ILE A 207 -2.54 -12.10 5.30
N LEU A 208 -3.19 -10.98 5.01
CA LEU A 208 -2.52 -9.79 4.47
C LEU A 208 -2.08 -8.94 5.66
N LEU A 209 -0.78 -8.92 5.94
CA LEU A 209 -0.21 -8.08 6.99
C LEU A 209 0.10 -6.71 6.40
N ALA A 210 -0.68 -5.71 6.79
CA ALA A 210 -0.65 -4.37 6.21
C ALA A 210 0.02 -3.36 7.15
N SER A 211 0.98 -2.62 6.61
CA SER A 211 1.68 -1.53 7.30
C SER A 211 2.09 -0.46 6.30
N HIS A 212 2.63 0.66 6.76
CA HIS A 212 3.28 1.61 5.87
C HIS A 212 4.67 1.13 5.44
N HIS A 213 5.45 0.66 6.42
CA HIS A 213 6.83 0.24 6.24
C HIS A 213 6.97 -1.18 5.66
N PRO A 214 7.66 -1.38 4.51
CA PRO A 214 7.87 -2.70 3.90
C PRO A 214 8.89 -3.58 4.62
N PHE A 215 8.61 -4.88 4.74
CA PHE A 215 9.52 -5.85 5.37
C PHE A 215 10.63 -6.28 4.40
N GLN A 216 10.41 -6.10 3.11
CA GLN A 216 11.39 -6.30 2.05
C GLN A 216 11.21 -5.22 1.01
N THR A 217 12.31 -4.64 0.53
CA THR A 217 12.24 -3.66 -0.53
C THR A 217 13.57 -3.54 -1.27
N TYR A 218 13.49 -3.19 -2.55
CA TYR A 218 14.61 -2.80 -3.39
C TYR A 218 14.53 -1.31 -3.79
N GLY A 219 13.78 -0.51 -3.03
CA GLY A 219 13.68 0.94 -3.16
C GLY A 219 14.74 1.68 -2.34
N SER A 220 14.66 3.01 -2.38
CA SER A 220 15.65 3.89 -1.75
C SER A 220 15.69 3.78 -0.23
N HIS A 221 14.57 3.49 0.44
CA HIS A 221 14.51 3.24 1.88
C HIS A 221 15.11 1.87 2.26
N GLY A 222 15.20 0.95 1.31
CA GLY A 222 15.99 -0.29 1.41
C GLY A 222 17.50 -0.10 1.18
N GLY A 223 17.95 1.13 0.90
CA GLY A 223 19.34 1.44 0.61
C GLY A 223 19.76 1.21 -0.85
N TYR A 224 18.81 1.12 -1.78
CA TYR A 224 19.07 0.96 -3.20
C TYR A 224 18.94 2.29 -3.94
N TYR A 225 20.06 2.78 -4.48
CA TYR A 225 20.13 4.08 -5.16
C TYR A 225 20.57 3.91 -6.61
N SER A 226 20.19 4.86 -7.46
CA SER A 226 20.58 4.89 -8.87
C SER A 226 21.98 5.48 -9.06
N TRP A 227 22.60 5.26 -10.22
CA TRP A 227 23.85 5.95 -10.59
C TRP A 227 23.70 7.48 -10.57
N LYS A 228 22.51 8.00 -10.93
CA LYS A 228 22.22 9.43 -10.82
C LYS A 228 22.33 9.90 -9.37
N ASP A 229 21.83 9.14 -8.41
CA ASP A 229 21.87 9.52 -6.99
C ASP A 229 23.31 9.52 -6.44
N HIS A 230 24.19 8.66 -6.95
CA HIS A 230 25.60 8.64 -6.58
C HIS A 230 26.41 9.80 -7.17
N ILE A 231 26.04 10.26 -8.37
CA ILE A 231 26.77 11.31 -9.10
C ILE A 231 26.20 12.70 -8.78
N PHE A 232 24.87 12.81 -8.60
CA PHE A 232 24.13 14.06 -8.41
C PHE A 232 23.23 13.99 -7.16
N PRO A 233 23.80 13.81 -5.95
CA PRO A 233 23.04 13.58 -4.72
C PRO A 233 22.10 14.74 -4.34
N LEU A 234 22.43 15.97 -4.75
CA LEU A 234 21.63 17.16 -4.45
C LEU A 234 20.28 17.14 -5.16
N THR A 235 20.13 16.31 -6.21
CA THR A 235 18.84 16.09 -6.88
C THR A 235 17.80 15.44 -5.97
N ALA A 236 18.23 14.78 -4.89
CA ALA A 236 17.32 14.24 -3.86
C ALA A 236 16.71 15.32 -2.96
N VAL A 237 17.34 16.48 -2.85
CA VAL A 237 16.83 17.63 -2.06
C VAL A 237 16.09 18.61 -2.96
N ASN A 238 16.63 18.87 -4.15
CA ASN A 238 15.99 19.68 -5.17
C ASN A 238 16.30 19.09 -6.55
N HIS A 239 15.26 18.66 -7.26
CA HIS A 239 15.34 17.99 -8.56
C HIS A 239 16.12 18.76 -9.64
N ASP A 240 16.29 20.07 -9.51
CA ASP A 240 17.04 20.92 -10.45
C ASP A 240 18.55 20.97 -10.18
N LEU A 241 19.03 20.48 -9.03
CA LEU A 241 20.44 20.56 -8.63
C LEU A 241 21.30 19.43 -9.22
N TYR A 242 21.51 19.45 -10.54
CA TYR A 242 22.41 18.53 -11.26
C TYR A 242 23.90 18.92 -11.12
N ILE A 243 24.38 19.02 -9.89
CA ILE A 243 25.79 19.31 -9.61
C ILE A 243 26.51 17.98 -9.40
N PRO A 244 27.45 17.58 -10.29
CA PRO A 244 28.16 16.33 -10.16
C PRO A 244 29.10 16.42 -8.95
N LEU A 245 28.89 15.55 -7.97
CA LEU A 245 29.73 15.39 -6.80
C LEU A 245 30.26 13.95 -6.78
N PRO A 246 31.14 13.53 -7.71
CA PRO A 246 31.79 12.23 -7.56
C PRO A 246 32.64 12.22 -6.27
N VAL A 247 32.77 11.06 -5.62
CA VAL A 247 33.45 10.88 -4.31
C VAL A 247 32.68 11.47 -3.11
N ILE A 248 32.35 12.78 -3.11
CA ILE A 248 31.58 13.45 -2.05
C ILE A 248 30.10 13.13 -2.14
N GLY A 249 29.55 12.92 -3.33
CA GLY A 249 28.13 12.61 -3.51
C GLY A 249 27.78 11.16 -3.24
N SER A 250 28.75 10.26 -3.33
CA SER A 250 28.65 8.93 -2.72
C SER A 250 28.57 9.02 -1.19
N LEU A 251 29.04 10.12 -0.57
CA LEU A 251 28.86 10.38 0.85
C LEU A 251 27.39 10.60 1.22
N TYR A 252 26.48 11.01 0.34
CA TYR A 252 25.07 11.22 0.73
C TYR A 252 24.28 9.90 0.87
N PRO A 253 24.27 8.97 -0.12
CA PRO A 253 23.78 7.61 0.08
C PRO A 253 24.55 6.88 1.19
N LEU A 254 25.87 7.09 1.30
CA LEU A 254 26.67 6.54 2.40
C LEU A 254 26.30 7.18 3.75
N MET A 255 26.01 8.48 3.81
CA MET A 255 25.58 9.18 5.03
C MET A 255 24.19 8.76 5.42
N ARG A 256 23.25 8.55 4.50
CA ARG A 256 21.95 7.98 4.85
C ARG A 256 22.07 6.52 5.31
N SER A 257 23.05 5.79 4.77
CA SER A 257 23.44 4.46 5.26
C SER A 257 24.15 4.51 6.63
N VAL A 258 24.89 5.58 6.95
CA VAL A 258 25.73 5.75 8.16
C VAL A 258 24.97 6.46 9.30
N PHE A 259 24.36 7.61 9.04
CA PHE A 259 23.37 8.32 9.87
C PHE A 259 22.02 7.64 9.71
N LYS A 260 21.81 6.64 10.57
CA LYS A 260 20.67 5.75 10.49
C LYS A 260 19.39 6.50 10.80
N ASN A 261 18.57 6.77 9.78
CA ASN A 261 17.21 7.24 9.93
C ASN A 261 16.31 6.04 10.32
N PRO A 262 15.47 6.11 11.37
CA PRO A 262 14.51 5.06 11.70
C PRO A 262 13.64 4.60 10.52
N GLU A 263 13.38 5.50 9.57
CA GLU A 263 12.62 5.26 8.33
C GLU A 263 13.36 4.40 7.29
N ASP A 264 14.67 4.20 7.43
CA ASP A 264 15.44 3.37 6.50
C ASP A 264 15.58 1.95 7.05
N GLN A 265 15.38 0.96 6.18
CA GLN A 265 15.29 -0.45 6.59
C GLN A 265 16.54 -0.93 7.35
N GLY A 266 17.72 -0.37 7.07
CA GLY A 266 18.97 -0.68 7.77
C GLY A 266 19.04 -0.24 9.24
N HIS A 267 18.05 0.53 9.74
CA HIS A 267 18.00 0.99 11.11
C HIS A 267 17.68 -0.13 12.10
N LYS A 268 18.28 -0.10 13.30
CA LYS A 268 18.11 -1.16 14.32
C LYS A 268 16.65 -1.32 14.78
N LEU A 269 15.92 -0.23 14.97
CA LEU A 269 14.51 -0.28 15.39
C LEU A 269 13.60 -0.91 14.31
N TYR A 270 13.89 -0.64 13.04
CA TYR A 270 13.17 -1.22 11.92
C TYR A 270 13.49 -2.72 11.79
N GLN A 271 14.77 -3.09 11.84
CA GLN A 271 15.17 -4.50 11.86
C GLN A 271 14.59 -5.26 13.08
N GLU A 272 14.49 -4.61 14.25
CA GLU A 272 13.81 -5.17 15.42
C GLU A 272 12.32 -5.41 15.14
N MET A 273 11.63 -4.44 14.53
CA MET A 273 10.22 -4.57 14.14
C MET A 273 10.01 -5.77 13.20
N ILE A 274 10.77 -5.81 12.10
CA ILE A 274 10.72 -6.90 11.11
C ILE A 274 10.96 -8.23 11.80
N GLY A 275 12.08 -8.35 12.53
CA GLY A 275 12.48 -9.60 13.16
C GLY A 275 11.46 -10.10 14.18
N ARG A 276 10.91 -9.21 15.01
CA ARG A 276 9.95 -9.60 16.06
C ARG A 276 8.58 -9.96 15.48
N ILE A 277 8.11 -9.24 14.48
CA ILE A 277 6.81 -9.52 13.84
C ILE A 277 6.91 -10.79 12.99
N ASP A 278 7.93 -10.93 12.13
CA ASP A 278 8.12 -12.14 11.31
C ASP A 278 8.28 -13.39 12.16
N SER A 279 8.90 -13.28 13.34
CA SER A 279 9.04 -14.39 14.28
C SER A 279 7.69 -14.93 14.76
N VAL A 280 6.64 -14.11 14.84
CA VAL A 280 5.28 -14.56 15.20
C VAL A 280 4.72 -15.49 14.12
N PHE A 281 5.06 -15.25 12.85
CA PHE A 281 4.54 -15.98 11.70
C PHE A 281 5.55 -16.99 11.13
N SER A 282 6.56 -17.38 11.91
CA SER A 282 7.59 -18.31 11.47
C SER A 282 6.97 -19.64 11.00
N GLY A 283 7.34 -20.07 9.79
CA GLY A 283 6.78 -21.29 9.17
C GLY A 283 5.37 -21.14 8.59
N PHE A 284 4.72 -19.99 8.76
CA PHE A 284 3.41 -19.74 8.16
C PHE A 284 3.54 -19.33 6.70
N ASN A 285 2.94 -20.11 5.80
CA ASN A 285 3.04 -19.93 4.34
C ASN A 285 1.92 -19.09 3.72
N LYS A 286 0.86 -18.79 4.48
CA LYS A 286 -0.28 -17.98 4.05
C LYS A 286 -0.19 -16.51 4.48
N LEU A 287 1.03 -15.99 4.55
CA LEU A 287 1.31 -14.60 4.89
C LEU A 287 1.75 -13.82 3.65
N VAL A 288 1.16 -12.63 3.48
CA VAL A 288 1.62 -11.64 2.50
C VAL A 288 1.74 -10.30 3.20
N HIS A 289 2.94 -9.72 3.18
CA HIS A 289 3.16 -8.35 3.62
C HIS A 289 2.71 -7.39 2.52
N VAL A 290 1.97 -6.34 2.89
CA VAL A 290 1.55 -5.28 1.97
C VAL A 290 1.92 -3.93 2.57
N ALA A 291 2.61 -3.09 1.82
CA ALA A 291 3.17 -1.83 2.32
C ALA A 291 3.28 -0.72 1.25
N GLY A 292 3.49 0.52 1.69
CA GLY A 292 3.80 1.70 0.86
C GLY A 292 5.25 2.13 1.08
N HIS A 293 5.46 3.40 1.43
CA HIS A 293 6.70 4.04 1.92
C HIS A 293 7.82 4.16 0.90
N ASP A 294 8.21 3.05 0.28
CA ASP A 294 9.07 3.12 -0.88
C ASP A 294 8.25 3.55 -2.08
N HIS A 295 8.64 4.68 -2.68
CA HIS A 295 7.87 5.33 -3.72
C HIS A 295 7.91 4.57 -5.07
N GLY A 296 7.30 3.38 -5.13
CA GLY A 296 7.27 2.52 -6.29
C GLY A 296 6.41 1.29 -6.10
N LEU A 297 6.39 0.44 -7.11
CA LEU A 297 5.59 -0.79 -7.17
C LEU A 297 6.50 -2.01 -7.20
N GLN A 298 6.33 -2.94 -6.26
CA GLN A 298 7.18 -4.12 -6.17
C GLN A 298 6.39 -5.37 -5.79
N PHE A 299 6.72 -6.49 -6.42
CA PHE A 299 6.33 -7.81 -5.96
C PHE A 299 7.57 -8.65 -5.68
N ILE A 300 7.79 -8.98 -4.42
CA ILE A 300 9.01 -9.64 -3.95
C ILE A 300 8.63 -10.98 -3.32
N LYS A 301 9.36 -12.03 -3.71
CA LYS A 301 9.22 -13.36 -3.13
C LYS A 301 10.56 -13.92 -2.67
N SER A 302 10.79 -13.83 -1.36
CA SER A 302 11.87 -14.56 -0.66
C SER A 302 11.25 -15.65 0.23
N ASN A 303 11.52 -15.64 1.53
CA ASN A 303 10.87 -16.49 2.51
C ASN A 303 9.37 -16.17 2.60
N GLN A 304 9.04 -14.88 2.65
CA GLN A 304 7.66 -14.37 2.64
C GLN A 304 7.34 -13.61 1.35
N TRP A 305 6.04 -13.42 1.10
CA TRP A 305 5.55 -12.58 0.00
C TRP A 305 5.48 -11.13 0.46
N GLN A 306 5.90 -10.20 -0.39
CA GLN A 306 5.81 -8.77 -0.15
C GLN A 306 5.25 -8.06 -1.39
N VAL A 307 4.24 -7.23 -1.15
CA VAL A 307 3.70 -6.25 -2.10
C VAL A 307 4.11 -4.87 -1.60
N VAL A 308 4.70 -4.06 -2.48
CA VAL A 308 4.91 -2.62 -2.24
C VAL A 308 4.05 -1.86 -3.25
N SER A 309 3.20 -0.97 -2.75
CA SER A 309 2.26 -0.15 -3.53
C SER A 309 2.38 1.32 -3.10
N GLY A 310 3.57 1.92 -3.19
CA GLY A 310 3.86 3.26 -2.67
C GLY A 310 3.90 4.37 -3.73
N SER A 311 3.16 4.23 -4.85
CA SER A 311 3.28 5.16 -5.98
C SER A 311 2.00 5.95 -6.29
N GLY A 312 1.25 6.33 -5.26
CA GLY A 312 0.02 7.12 -5.38
C GLY A 312 0.25 8.54 -5.89
N ALA A 313 1.19 9.27 -5.27
CA ALA A 313 1.55 10.65 -5.61
C ALA A 313 3.08 10.87 -5.66
N LYS A 314 3.89 9.91 -5.20
CA LYS A 314 5.35 9.95 -5.28
C LYS A 314 5.90 8.83 -6.16
N HIS A 315 7.10 9.02 -6.69
CA HIS A 315 7.86 7.96 -7.33
C HIS A 315 9.36 8.19 -7.13
N SER A 316 10.10 7.12 -6.92
CA SER A 316 11.54 7.12 -6.73
C SER A 316 12.16 5.86 -7.33
N TYR A 317 13.48 5.82 -7.41
CA TYR A 317 14.19 4.69 -8.00
C TYR A 317 13.89 3.37 -7.25
N VAL A 318 13.65 2.31 -8.02
CA VAL A 318 13.51 0.94 -7.53
C VAL A 318 14.37 0.03 -8.39
N ARG A 319 15.16 -0.83 -7.75
CA ARG A 319 15.97 -1.84 -8.44
C ARG A 319 15.18 -3.14 -8.59
N LYS A 320 15.31 -3.82 -9.74
CA LYS A 320 14.90 -5.23 -9.85
C LYS A 320 15.94 -6.12 -9.17
N GLY A 321 15.78 -6.31 -7.86
CA GLY A 321 16.66 -7.17 -7.06
C GLY A 321 16.46 -8.67 -7.28
N LYS A 322 17.29 -9.50 -6.64
CA LYS A 322 17.34 -10.97 -6.84
C LYS A 322 15.99 -11.66 -6.64
N HIS A 323 15.21 -11.20 -5.65
CA HIS A 323 13.92 -11.78 -5.29
C HIS A 323 12.72 -10.96 -5.82
N ALA A 324 12.97 -9.88 -6.56
CA ALA A 324 11.91 -9.06 -7.14
C ALA A 324 11.38 -9.72 -8.43
N LEU A 325 10.17 -10.25 -8.34
CA LEU A 325 9.45 -10.76 -9.51
C LEU A 325 8.95 -9.60 -10.39
N TYR A 326 8.60 -8.48 -9.74
CA TYR A 326 8.23 -7.23 -10.39
C TYR A 326 8.79 -6.03 -9.60
N ALA A 327 9.17 -4.98 -10.32
CA ALA A 327 9.65 -3.70 -9.79
C ALA A 327 9.40 -2.60 -10.82
N SER A 328 8.80 -1.48 -10.42
CA SER A 328 8.52 -0.33 -11.28
C SER A 328 8.47 0.96 -10.48
N THR A 329 8.88 2.06 -11.10
CA THR A 329 8.81 3.42 -10.54
C THR A 329 7.63 4.20 -11.13
N LEU A 330 6.78 3.56 -11.92
CA LEU A 330 5.65 4.22 -12.55
C LEU A 330 4.55 4.50 -11.51
N PRO A 331 3.88 5.67 -11.58
CA PRO A 331 2.70 5.96 -10.78
C PRO A 331 1.65 4.88 -10.91
N GLY A 332 1.09 4.42 -9.80
CA GLY A 332 0.18 3.29 -9.84
C GLY A 332 -0.20 2.72 -8.49
N TYR A 333 -0.86 1.56 -8.54
CA TYR A 333 -1.43 0.88 -7.39
C TYR A 333 -1.59 -0.62 -7.66
N VAL A 334 -1.99 -1.36 -6.62
CA VAL A 334 -2.17 -2.81 -6.67
C VAL A 334 -3.61 -3.20 -6.34
N VAL A 335 -4.14 -4.14 -7.11
CA VAL A 335 -5.40 -4.83 -6.82
C VAL A 335 -5.09 -6.26 -6.40
N VAL A 336 -5.68 -6.69 -5.28
CA VAL A 336 -5.60 -8.06 -4.76
C VAL A 336 -6.98 -8.68 -4.82
N ASP A 337 -7.16 -9.70 -5.65
CA ASP A 337 -8.39 -10.47 -5.73
C ASP A 337 -8.24 -11.80 -5.01
N GLN A 338 -9.13 -12.06 -4.07
CA GLN A 338 -9.38 -13.39 -3.56
C GLN A 338 -10.34 -14.11 -4.49
N LEU A 339 -9.90 -15.22 -5.08
CA LEU A 339 -10.71 -16.03 -5.98
C LEU A 339 -11.50 -17.10 -5.20
N VAL A 340 -12.59 -17.59 -5.79
CA VAL A 340 -13.44 -18.65 -5.21
C VAL A 340 -12.69 -19.96 -4.95
N ASN A 341 -11.60 -20.21 -5.68
CA ASN A 341 -10.71 -21.36 -5.49
C ASN A 341 -9.61 -21.11 -4.44
N ASN A 342 -9.72 -20.02 -3.67
CA ASN A 342 -8.78 -19.55 -2.65
C ASN A 342 -7.38 -19.13 -3.16
N TYR A 343 -7.22 -18.93 -4.47
CA TYR A 343 -6.03 -18.25 -4.98
C TYR A 343 -6.12 -16.76 -4.69
N LEU A 344 -4.96 -16.13 -4.47
CA LEU A 344 -4.83 -14.69 -4.52
C LEU A 344 -4.26 -14.28 -5.88
N SER A 345 -4.88 -13.29 -6.49
CA SER A 345 -4.44 -12.66 -7.73
C SER A 345 -3.96 -11.24 -7.42
N PHE A 346 -2.73 -10.92 -7.79
CA PHE A 346 -2.16 -9.59 -7.64
C PHE A 346 -2.03 -8.95 -9.01
N THR A 347 -2.71 -7.83 -9.22
CA THR A 347 -2.69 -7.07 -10.47
C THR A 347 -2.15 -5.67 -10.20
N TYR A 348 -1.10 -5.29 -10.91
CA TYR A 348 -0.46 -3.99 -10.81
C TYR A 348 -0.94 -3.13 -11.97
N TYR A 349 -1.47 -1.96 -11.65
CA TYR A 349 -1.82 -0.93 -12.63
C TYR A 349 -0.85 0.23 -12.49
N ALA A 350 -0.32 0.70 -13.61
CA ALA A 350 0.53 1.87 -13.61
C ALA A 350 0.30 2.74 -14.85
N GLN A 351 0.66 4.01 -14.74
CA GLN A 351 0.55 4.97 -15.83
C GLN A 351 1.75 4.84 -16.77
N ARG A 352 1.48 4.52 -18.03
CA ARG A 352 2.44 4.56 -19.13
C ARG A 352 1.88 5.45 -20.25
N ASP A 353 2.68 6.40 -20.72
CA ASP A 353 2.30 7.31 -21.81
C ASP A 353 0.95 8.01 -21.59
N GLY A 354 0.69 8.43 -20.35
CA GLY A 354 -0.52 9.12 -19.94
C GLY A 354 -1.75 8.22 -19.70
N LYS A 355 -1.67 6.91 -19.94
CA LYS A 355 -2.76 5.95 -19.74
C LYS A 355 -2.43 4.94 -18.65
N PHE A 356 -3.42 4.57 -17.84
CA PHE A 356 -3.28 3.46 -16.91
C PHE A 356 -3.51 2.14 -17.63
N GLU A 357 -2.60 1.20 -17.44
CA GLU A 357 -2.70 -0.16 -17.97
C GLU A 357 -2.26 -1.20 -16.93
N GLN A 358 -2.66 -2.44 -17.13
CA GLN A 358 -2.13 -3.56 -16.35
C GLN A 358 -0.67 -3.81 -16.77
N VAL A 359 0.26 -3.59 -15.85
CA VAL A 359 1.70 -3.69 -16.11
C VAL A 359 2.32 -4.98 -15.56
N TYR A 360 1.64 -5.63 -14.61
CA TYR A 360 2.04 -6.93 -14.06
C TYR A 360 0.84 -7.66 -13.45
N HIS A 361 0.85 -8.99 -13.53
CA HIS A 361 -0.18 -9.84 -12.94
C HIS A 361 0.42 -11.18 -12.52
N ILE A 362 0.02 -11.68 -11.36
CA ILE A 362 0.37 -13.02 -10.89
C ILE A 362 -0.73 -13.62 -10.02
N GLN A 363 -0.95 -14.92 -10.14
CA GLN A 363 -1.82 -15.69 -9.25
C GLN A 363 -0.99 -16.63 -8.38
N CYS A 364 -1.24 -16.58 -7.08
CA CYS A 364 -0.55 -17.37 -6.07
C CYS A 364 -1.55 -18.25 -5.32
N LYS A 365 -1.23 -19.54 -5.17
CA LYS A 365 -1.89 -20.39 -4.19
C LYS A 365 -1.11 -20.29 -2.88
N LEU A 366 -1.78 -19.86 -1.82
CA LEU A 366 -1.20 -19.70 -0.49
C LEU A 366 -1.68 -20.80 0.46
#